data_AF-A0A0F9UXD2-F1
#
_entry.id   AF-A0A0F9UXD2-F1
#
_cell.length_a   1.000
_cell.length_b   1.000
_cell.length_c   1.000
_cell.angle_alpha   90.00
_cell.angle_beta   90.00
_cell.angle_gamma   90.00
#
_symmetry.space_group_name_H-M   'P 1'
#
loop_
_entity.id
_entity.type
_entity.pdbx_description
1 polymer ?
#
loop_
_entity_poly.entity_id
_entity_poly.type
_entity_poly.pdbx_seq_one_letter_code
_entity_poly.pdbx_strand_id
1 'polypeptide(L)'
;MRLSELTDKELLQLQAFATNELKARGIVRTQNNPLGDYTEWLVAKSLDLALQANSKAGYDGVSKDGVRIQIKGRRVTPTNNSRQLSAIRKYAEKDFDALAAVIYDEHFNIIEALLIPHEVVGEYASYREHVNAHILILKGPILSDPRVQCIKQAVCS
;
A
#
# COMPACT_ATOMS: atom_id res chain seq x y z
N MET A 1 -27.07 -9.27 -8.99
CA MET A 1 -27.31 -7.84 -9.22
C MET A 1 -26.56 -7.43 -10.48
N ARG A 2 -27.24 -6.93 -11.50
CA ARG A 2 -26.57 -6.39 -12.69
C ARG A 2 -26.28 -4.91 -12.43
N LEU A 3 -25.01 -4.53 -12.40
CA LEU A 3 -24.61 -3.15 -12.13
C LEU A 3 -25.13 -2.16 -13.19
N SER A 4 -25.35 -2.63 -14.42
CA SER A 4 -25.90 -1.84 -15.53
C SER A 4 -27.36 -1.40 -15.33
N GLU A 5 -28.07 -1.98 -14.37
CA GLU A 5 -29.46 -1.65 -14.06
C GLU A 5 -29.57 -0.65 -12.89
N LEU A 6 -28.44 -0.34 -12.23
CA LEU A 6 -28.40 0.63 -11.14
C LEU A 6 -28.18 2.05 -11.68
N THR A 7 -28.80 3.02 -11.04
CA THR A 7 -28.51 4.44 -11.23
C THR A 7 -27.14 4.79 -10.66
N ASP A 8 -26.57 5.92 -11.11
CA ASP A 8 -25.30 6.45 -10.58
C ASP A 8 -25.33 6.59 -9.04
N LYS A 9 -26.47 7.03 -8.49
CA LYS A 9 -26.67 7.16 -7.04
C LYS A 9 -26.62 5.81 -6.34
N GLU A 10 -27.26 4.79 -6.89
CA GLU A 10 -27.26 3.44 -6.32
C GLU A 10 -25.87 2.79 -6.38
N LEU A 11 -25.09 3.07 -7.43
CA LEU A 11 -23.68 2.64 -7.51
C LEU A 11 -22.82 3.30 -6.41
N LEU A 12 -23.00 4.61 -6.18
CA LEU A 12 -22.32 5.32 -5.09
C LEU A 12 -22.76 4.80 -3.71
N GLN A 13 -24.05 4.48 -3.54
CA GLN A 13 -24.56 3.88 -2.30
C GLN A 13 -23.98 2.48 -2.07
N LEU A 14 -23.89 1.65 -3.10
CA LEU A 14 -23.26 0.34 -3.04
C LEU A 14 -21.79 0.45 -2.62
N GLN A 15 -21.04 1.39 -3.21
CA GLN A 15 -19.67 1.67 -2.81
C GLN A 15 -19.60 2.07 -1.33
N ALA A 16 -20.46 2.98 -0.88
CA ALA A 16 -20.49 3.44 0.51
C ALA A 16 -20.82 2.30 1.49
N PHE A 17 -21.78 1.44 1.15
CA PHE A 17 -22.13 0.26 1.97
C PHE A 17 -20.97 -0.72 2.08
N ALA A 18 -20.29 -1.02 0.97
CA ALA A 18 -19.11 -1.87 0.98
C ALA A 18 -18.00 -1.30 1.89
N THR A 19 -17.70 -0.01 1.77
CA THR A 19 -16.71 0.66 2.64
C THR A 19 -17.13 0.67 4.11
N ASN A 20 -18.42 0.90 4.41
CA ASN A 20 -18.94 0.86 5.78
C ASN A 20 -18.80 -0.54 6.39
N GLU A 21 -19.08 -1.59 5.62
CA GLU A 21 -18.90 -2.97 6.07
C GLU A 21 -17.43 -3.30 6.32
N LEU A 22 -16.51 -2.88 5.44
CA LEU A 22 -15.07 -3.03 5.67
C LEU A 22 -14.63 -2.31 6.95
N LYS A 23 -15.19 -1.12 7.23
CA LYS A 23 -14.90 -0.37 8.45
C LYS A 23 -15.44 -1.08 9.69
N ALA A 24 -16.67 -1.60 9.64
CA ALA A 24 -17.26 -2.37 10.72
C ALA A 24 -16.43 -3.64 11.06
N ARG A 25 -15.79 -4.24 10.06
CA ARG A 25 -14.84 -5.36 10.21
C ARG A 25 -13.45 -4.94 10.70
N GLY A 26 -13.19 -3.65 10.89
CA GLY A 26 -11.89 -3.12 11.28
C GLY A 26 -10.81 -3.22 10.20
N ILE A 27 -11.20 -3.40 8.93
CA ILE A 27 -10.27 -3.53 7.79
C ILE A 27 -9.84 -2.17 7.28
N VAL A 28 -10.77 -1.21 7.18
CA VAL A 28 -10.46 0.16 6.77
C VAL A 28 -10.72 1.14 7.92
N ARG A 29 -10.00 2.26 7.91
CA ARG A 29 -10.01 3.26 9.00
C ARG A 29 -10.74 4.53 8.57
N THR A 30 -10.80 4.79 7.28
CA THR A 30 -11.41 5.96 6.64
C THR A 30 -12.55 5.54 5.69
N GLN A 31 -13.30 6.53 5.18
CA GLN A 31 -14.32 6.32 4.15
C GLN A 31 -13.81 6.62 2.73
N ASN A 32 -12.49 6.85 2.59
CA ASN A 32 -11.88 7.14 1.30
C ASN A 32 -11.72 5.86 0.46
N ASN A 33 -10.99 5.95 -0.65
CA ASN A 33 -10.61 4.76 -1.41
C ASN A 33 -9.94 3.73 -0.48
N PRO A 34 -10.49 2.50 -0.37
CA PRO A 34 -10.10 1.54 0.67
C PRO A 34 -8.70 0.97 0.47
N LEU A 35 -8.09 1.13 -0.71
CA LEU A 35 -6.82 0.47 -1.05
C LEU A 35 -5.71 0.72 -0.02
N GLY A 36 -5.54 1.97 0.44
CA GLY A 36 -4.51 2.33 1.40
C GLY A 36 -4.70 1.61 2.74
N ASP A 37 -5.84 1.87 3.39
CA ASP A 37 -6.17 1.27 4.68
C ASP A 37 -6.22 -0.27 4.62
N TYR A 38 -6.74 -0.84 3.53
CA TYR A 38 -6.74 -2.28 3.32
C TYR A 38 -5.33 -2.85 3.24
N THR A 39 -4.42 -2.18 2.54
CA THR A 39 -3.01 -2.62 2.44
C THR A 39 -2.32 -2.53 3.80
N GLU A 40 -2.55 -1.46 4.55
CA GLU A 40 -2.03 -1.29 5.91
C GLU A 40 -2.53 -2.39 6.84
N TRP A 41 -3.84 -2.64 6.87
CA TRP A 41 -4.44 -3.72 7.66
C TRP A 41 -3.87 -5.08 7.28
N LEU A 42 -3.77 -5.37 5.98
CA LEU A 42 -3.29 -6.65 5.47
C LEU A 42 -1.85 -6.91 5.89
N VAL A 43 -0.95 -5.96 5.63
CA VAL A 43 0.47 -6.08 5.98
C VAL A 43 0.65 -6.14 7.49
N ALA A 44 -0.06 -5.28 8.24
CA ALA A 44 0.06 -5.27 9.70
C ALA A 44 -0.43 -6.56 10.33
N LYS A 45 -1.54 -7.13 9.86
CA LYS A 45 -2.03 -8.42 10.32
C LYS A 45 -1.05 -9.54 9.99
N SER A 46 -0.50 -9.56 8.77
CA SER A 46 0.39 -10.63 8.31
C SER A 46 1.79 -10.59 8.90
N LEU A 47 2.29 -9.42 9.28
CA LEU A 47 3.62 -9.22 9.87
C LEU A 47 3.57 -8.86 11.36
N ASP A 48 2.39 -8.95 11.98
CA ASP A 48 2.15 -8.65 13.40
C ASP A 48 2.66 -7.24 13.82
N LEU A 49 2.30 -6.24 13.02
CA LEU A 49 2.72 -4.85 13.22
C LEU A 49 1.72 -4.09 14.09
N ALA A 50 2.25 -3.25 14.99
CA ALA A 50 1.47 -2.24 15.67
C ALA A 50 1.28 -1.02 14.75
N LEU A 51 0.08 -0.87 14.17
CA LEU A 51 -0.27 0.28 13.34
C LEU A 51 -0.25 1.57 14.15
N GLN A 52 0.29 2.64 13.55
CA GLN A 52 0.22 3.98 14.11
C GLN A 52 -1.18 4.57 13.96
N ALA A 53 -1.47 5.58 14.79
CA ALA A 53 -2.65 6.42 14.62
C ALA A 53 -2.66 7.05 13.21
N ASN A 54 -3.88 7.26 12.69
CA ASN A 54 -4.07 7.87 11.37
C ASN A 54 -3.30 9.20 11.26
N SER A 55 -2.74 9.46 10.08
CA SER A 55 -2.08 10.73 9.73
C SER A 55 -0.78 11.04 10.48
N LYS A 56 -0.19 10.08 11.21
CA LYS A 56 1.19 10.24 11.69
C LYS A 56 2.14 10.17 10.50
N ALA A 57 3.01 11.17 10.36
CA ALA A 57 4.02 11.17 9.32
C ALA A 57 5.12 10.13 9.62
N GLY A 58 5.65 9.52 8.56
CA GLY A 58 6.93 8.80 8.62
C GLY A 58 6.84 7.29 8.39
N TYR A 59 5.97 6.59 9.12
CA TYR A 59 5.76 5.14 9.01
C TYR A 59 4.35 4.77 9.45
N ASP A 60 3.83 3.64 8.97
CA ASP A 60 2.45 3.22 9.18
C ASP A 60 2.32 2.15 10.27
N GLY A 61 3.36 1.31 10.47
CA GLY A 61 3.39 0.28 11.49
C GLY A 61 4.80 0.02 12.05
N VAL A 62 4.86 -0.66 13.20
CA VAL A 62 6.13 -1.03 13.86
C VAL A 62 6.10 -2.51 14.21
N SER A 63 7.17 -3.24 13.92
CA SER A 63 7.32 -4.64 14.34
C SER A 63 7.61 -4.76 15.84
N LYS A 64 7.51 -5.97 16.40
CA LYS A 64 7.92 -6.26 17.78
C LYS A 64 9.37 -5.89 18.08
N ASP A 65 10.24 -5.98 17.08
CA ASP A 65 11.66 -5.65 17.18
C ASP A 65 11.96 -4.16 16.97
N GLY A 66 10.92 -3.33 16.83
CA GLY A 66 11.05 -1.88 16.69
C GLY A 66 11.29 -1.38 15.26
N VAL A 67 11.18 -2.25 14.25
CA VAL A 67 11.36 -1.87 12.84
C VAL A 67 10.18 -1.02 12.38
N ARG A 68 10.43 0.22 11.95
CA ARG A 68 9.42 1.15 11.44
C ARG A 68 9.14 0.88 9.97
N ILE A 69 7.91 0.57 9.63
CA ILE A 69 7.50 0.16 8.29
C ILE A 69 6.52 1.18 7.71
N GLN A 70 6.89 1.80 6.59
CA GLN A 70 5.94 2.48 5.72
C GLN A 70 5.27 1.44 4.82
N ILE A 71 3.98 1.58 4.54
CA ILE A 71 3.16 0.65 3.77
C ILE A 71 2.56 1.40 2.58
N LYS A 72 2.67 0.82 1.38
CA LYS A 72 2.07 1.40 0.16
C LYS A 72 1.41 0.32 -0.70
N GLY A 73 0.14 0.54 -1.03
CA GLY A 73 -0.61 -0.28 -1.98
C GLY A 73 -0.71 0.37 -3.36
N ARG A 74 -0.68 -0.44 -4.42
CA ARG A 74 -0.98 -0.01 -5.78
C ARG A 74 -1.83 -1.04 -6.52
N ARG A 75 -3.00 -0.62 -6.95
CA ARG A 75 -3.87 -1.39 -7.84
C ARG A 75 -3.56 -1.04 -9.29
N VAL A 76 -3.25 -2.04 -10.11
CA VAL A 76 -3.11 -1.90 -11.56
C VAL A 76 -4.38 -2.34 -12.26
N THR A 77 -4.66 -1.75 -13.42
CA THR A 77 -5.80 -2.10 -14.27
C THR A 77 -5.33 -2.30 -15.71
N PRO A 78 -6.12 -2.94 -16.58
CA PRO A 78 -5.79 -3.04 -18.01
C PRO A 78 -5.53 -1.68 -18.68
N THR A 79 -6.19 -0.62 -18.20
CA THR A 79 -6.03 0.76 -18.69
C THR A 79 -4.91 1.54 -17.99
N ASN A 80 -4.40 1.06 -16.85
CA ASN A 80 -3.29 1.66 -16.12
C ASN A 80 -2.46 0.57 -15.44
N ASN A 81 -1.49 0.05 -16.18
CA ASN A 81 -0.56 -0.98 -15.70
C ASN A 81 0.62 -0.43 -14.89
N SER A 82 0.66 0.88 -14.61
CA SER A 82 1.77 1.50 -13.88
C SER A 82 1.81 0.99 -12.44
N ARG A 83 2.97 0.43 -12.07
CA ARG A 83 3.32 0.01 -10.70
C ARG A 83 3.97 1.15 -9.89
N GLN A 84 3.74 2.40 -10.28
CA GLN A 84 4.20 3.57 -9.54
C GLN A 84 3.46 3.67 -8.19
N LEU A 85 4.21 3.76 -7.10
CA LEU A 85 3.67 3.98 -5.76
C LEU A 85 3.37 5.45 -5.52
N SER A 86 2.58 5.73 -4.48
CA SER A 86 2.39 7.10 -4.00
C SER A 86 3.72 7.70 -3.52
N ALA A 87 3.81 9.02 -3.57
CA ALA A 87 5.01 9.78 -3.22
C ALA A 87 5.60 9.38 -1.85
N ILE A 88 6.93 9.28 -1.79
CA ILE A 88 7.72 9.09 -0.57
C ILE A 88 8.34 10.45 -0.23
N ARG A 89 7.70 11.16 0.70
CA ARG A 89 8.15 12.47 1.16
C ARG A 89 9.17 12.30 2.28
N LYS A 90 9.99 13.33 2.52
CA LYS A 90 10.92 13.38 3.65
C LYS A 90 11.86 12.17 3.73
N TYR A 91 12.20 11.57 2.58
CA TYR A 91 13.03 10.37 2.52
C TYR A 91 14.36 10.55 3.30
N ALA A 92 14.99 11.73 3.18
CA ALA A 92 16.23 12.05 3.89
C ALA A 92 16.11 12.08 5.44
N GLU A 93 14.90 12.23 5.99
CA GLU A 93 14.64 12.23 7.44
C GLU A 93 14.71 10.81 8.05
N LYS A 94 14.74 9.75 7.21
CA LYS A 94 14.83 8.35 7.66
C LYS A 94 13.75 7.95 8.68
N ASP A 95 12.53 8.39 8.45
CA ASP A 95 11.40 8.13 9.36
C ASP A 95 10.96 6.66 9.39
N PHE A 96 11.26 5.87 8.35
CA PHE A 96 11.00 4.44 8.27
C PHE A 96 12.27 3.67 7.94
N ASP A 97 12.33 2.41 8.39
CA ASP A 97 13.45 1.50 8.19
C ASP A 97 13.22 0.58 6.98
N ALA A 98 11.96 0.26 6.68
CA ALA A 98 11.56 -0.51 5.50
C ALA A 98 10.24 -0.04 4.90
N LEU A 99 10.05 -0.33 3.61
CA LEU A 99 8.82 -0.12 2.87
C LEU A 99 8.18 -1.47 2.54
N ALA A 100 6.99 -1.74 3.07
CA ALA A 100 6.14 -2.81 2.59
C ALA A 100 5.31 -2.29 1.41
N ALA A 101 5.45 -2.92 0.25
CA ALA A 101 4.76 -2.51 -0.97
C ALA A 101 3.98 -3.67 -1.58
N VAL A 102 2.68 -3.46 -1.81
CA VAL A 102 1.78 -4.49 -2.36
C VAL A 102 1.19 -4.02 -3.69
N ILE A 103 1.35 -4.85 -4.72
CA ILE A 103 0.76 -4.64 -6.04
C ILE A 103 -0.43 -5.58 -6.19
N TYR A 104 -1.59 -5.00 -6.49
CA TYR A 104 -2.83 -5.72 -6.73
C TYR A 104 -3.23 -5.65 -8.21
N ASP A 105 -3.87 -6.68 -8.72
CA ASP A 105 -4.62 -6.60 -9.96
C ASP A 105 -5.94 -5.81 -9.78
N GLU A 106 -6.73 -5.69 -10.84
CA GLU A 106 -7.95 -4.90 -10.81
C GLU A 106 -9.03 -5.44 -9.85
N HIS A 107 -8.92 -6.70 -9.45
CA HIS A 107 -9.82 -7.45 -8.58
C HIS A 107 -9.28 -7.63 -7.15
N PHE A 108 -8.21 -6.90 -6.79
CA PHE A 108 -7.53 -7.02 -5.49
C PHE A 108 -6.81 -8.35 -5.25
N ASN A 109 -6.53 -9.14 -6.29
CA ASN A 109 -5.60 -10.27 -6.15
C ASN A 109 -4.18 -9.73 -6.06
N ILE A 110 -3.37 -10.32 -5.17
CA ILE A 110 -2.00 -9.88 -4.94
C ILE A 110 -1.09 -10.39 -6.06
N ILE A 111 -0.53 -9.47 -6.83
CA ILE A 111 0.49 -9.74 -7.84
C ILE A 111 1.86 -9.84 -7.16
N GLU A 112 2.24 -8.81 -6.40
CA GLU A 112 3.50 -8.73 -5.65
C GLU A 112 3.24 -8.25 -4.22
N ALA A 113 4.04 -8.72 -3.27
CA ALA A 113 4.15 -8.10 -1.96
C ALA A 113 5.60 -8.18 -1.51
N LEU A 114 6.23 -7.02 -1.29
CA LEU A 114 7.65 -6.88 -1.06
C LEU A 114 7.90 -6.08 0.22
N LEU A 115 8.92 -6.46 0.98
CA LEU A 115 9.50 -5.67 2.05
C LEU A 115 10.89 -5.18 1.58
N ILE A 116 11.04 -3.87 1.47
CA ILE A 116 12.16 -3.21 0.80
C ILE A 116 12.89 -2.35 1.83
N PRO A 117 14.19 -2.59 2.11
CA PRO A 117 14.95 -1.75 3.03
C PRO A 117 14.99 -0.28 2.58
N HIS A 118 15.05 0.65 3.54
CA HIS A 118 15.07 2.09 3.26
C HIS A 118 16.13 2.48 2.23
N GLU A 119 17.36 1.97 2.36
CA GLU A 119 18.46 2.24 1.41
C GLU A 119 18.12 1.80 -0.03
N VAL A 120 17.51 0.64 -0.20
CA VAL A 120 17.07 0.12 -1.50
C VAL A 120 16.01 1.04 -2.10
N VAL A 121 15.09 1.56 -1.29
CA VAL A 121 14.12 2.56 -1.76
C VAL A 121 14.84 3.77 -2.37
N GLY A 122 15.88 4.30 -1.74
CA GLY A 122 16.63 5.45 -2.26
C GLY A 122 17.43 5.17 -3.53
N GLU A 123 17.97 3.96 -3.68
CA GLU A 123 18.71 3.55 -4.87
C GLU A 123 17.84 3.46 -6.13
N TYR A 124 16.58 3.01 -5.97
CA TYR A 124 15.67 2.78 -7.09
C TYR A 124 14.61 3.88 -7.28
N ALA A 125 14.36 4.73 -6.28
CA ALA A 125 13.38 5.80 -6.41
C ALA A 125 14.01 7.04 -7.08
N SER A 126 13.24 7.70 -7.93
CA SER A 126 13.65 8.97 -8.55
C SER A 126 13.07 10.14 -7.77
N TYR A 127 13.92 11.09 -7.37
CA TYR A 127 13.45 12.36 -6.81
C TYR A 127 12.72 13.20 -7.87
N ARG A 128 11.60 13.81 -7.49
CA ARG A 128 10.80 14.71 -8.34
C ARG A 128 10.61 16.03 -7.59
N GLU A 129 11.28 17.08 -8.07
CA GLU A 129 11.26 18.42 -7.47
C GLU A 129 9.84 19.01 -7.37
N HIS A 130 9.04 18.89 -8.44
CA HIS A 130 7.68 19.45 -8.49
C HIS A 130 6.76 18.95 -7.36
N VAL A 131 6.92 17.71 -6.90
CA VAL A 131 6.14 17.12 -5.80
C VAL A 131 6.95 17.01 -4.51
N ASN A 132 8.20 17.49 -4.52
CA ASN A 132 9.20 17.39 -3.46
C ASN A 132 9.22 15.99 -2.80
N ALA A 133 9.34 14.94 -3.61
CA ALA A 133 9.25 13.57 -3.13
C ALA A 133 10.01 12.57 -4.02
N HIS A 134 10.33 11.42 -3.45
CA HIS A 134 10.83 10.27 -4.19
C HIS A 134 9.66 9.46 -4.76
N ILE A 135 9.77 9.07 -6.03
CA ILE A 135 8.80 8.24 -6.73
C ILE A 135 9.45 6.89 -7.01
N LEU A 136 8.87 5.83 -6.44
CA LEU A 136 9.28 4.46 -6.67
C LEU A 136 8.31 3.77 -7.63
N ILE A 137 8.84 3.07 -8.62
CA ILE A 137 8.07 2.23 -9.54
C ILE A 137 8.53 0.78 -9.33
N LEU A 138 7.63 -0.11 -8.90
CA LEU A 138 7.98 -1.51 -8.66
C LEU A 138 8.04 -2.31 -9.96
N LYS A 139 9.11 -2.11 -10.73
CA LYS A 139 9.38 -2.79 -12.00
C LYS A 139 10.89 -2.93 -12.20
N GLY A 140 11.30 -4.02 -12.86
CA GLY A 140 12.69 -4.20 -13.26
C GLY A 140 13.57 -4.71 -12.11
N PRO A 141 14.85 -4.28 -12.02
CA PRO A 141 15.84 -4.93 -11.15
C PRO A 141 15.50 -4.95 -9.66
N ILE A 142 14.74 -3.97 -9.15
CA ILE A 142 14.27 -3.95 -7.75
C ILE A 142 13.47 -5.21 -7.37
N LEU A 143 12.77 -5.84 -8.33
CA LEU A 143 12.00 -7.06 -8.08
C LEU A 143 12.88 -8.29 -7.82
N SER A 144 14.16 -8.21 -8.20
CA SER A 144 15.16 -9.28 -8.07
C SER A 144 16.35 -8.89 -7.20
N ASP A 145 16.32 -7.71 -6.56
CA ASP A 145 17.39 -7.28 -5.66
C ASP A 145 17.43 -8.22 -4.44
N PRO A 146 18.59 -8.82 -4.10
CA PRO A 146 18.68 -9.83 -3.04
C PRO A 146 18.37 -9.28 -1.65
N ARG A 147 18.38 -7.95 -1.46
CA ARG A 147 17.99 -7.30 -0.19
C ARG A 147 16.48 -7.15 -0.06
N VAL A 148 15.72 -7.32 -1.14
CA VAL A 148 14.26 -7.22 -1.14
C VAL A 148 13.66 -8.57 -0.77
N GLN A 149 12.83 -8.57 0.27
CA GLN A 149 12.15 -9.77 0.72
C GLN A 149 10.76 -9.87 0.10
N CYS A 150 10.42 -11.03 -0.47
CA CYS A 150 9.05 -11.33 -0.85
C CYS A 150 8.24 -11.72 0.40
N ILE A 151 7.15 -10.98 0.65
CA ILE A 151 6.20 -11.24 1.75
C ILE A 151 4.85 -11.76 1.26
N LYS A 152 4.74 -12.11 -0.03
CA LYS A 152 3.49 -12.53 -0.69
C LYS A 152 2.80 -13.70 0.02
N GLN A 153 3.58 -14.70 0.46
CA GLN A 153 3.01 -15.85 1.17
C GLN A 153 2.34 -15.44 2.49
N ALA A 154 2.96 -14.53 3.25
CA ALA A 154 2.43 -14.06 4.53
C ALA A 154 1.13 -13.26 4.36
N VAL A 155 1.00 -12.47 3.28
CA VAL A 155 -0.21 -11.67 3.00
C VAL A 155 -1.32 -12.43 2.28
N CYS A 156 -1.05 -13.65 1.80
CA CYS A 156 -2.06 -14.53 1.20
C CYS A 156 -2.53 -15.65 2.14
N SER A 157 -1.95 -15.75 3.36
CA SER A 157 -2.31 -16.76 4.38
C SER A 157 -3.48 -16.30 5.23
#